data_AF-A0A4C2ZIY2-F1
#
_entry.id   AF-A0A4C2ZIY2-F1
#
_cell.length_a   1.000
_cell.length_b   1.000
_cell.length_c   1.000
_cell.angle_alpha   90.00
_cell.angle_beta   90.00
_cell.angle_gamma   90.00
#
_symmetry.space_group_name_H-M   'P 1'
#
loop_
_entity.id
_entity.type
_entity.pdbx_description
1 polymer ?
#
loop_
_entity_poly.entity_id
_entity_poly.type
_entity_poly.pdbx_seq_one_letter_code
_entity_poly.pdbx_strand_id
1 'polypeptide(L)'
;MSNINKQALIAKIKKQAESFDTVVLREDEANALLDELEAAEKRIAELEAREIKPAKGEVLVVVSGFTGCGKSAIAGEIEIAMKAIGVPVQWTNGDAEKHMTGADWLTAIEMYKPTVRIVEVNVPRAAGIRIKGE
;
A
#
# COMPACT_ATOMS: atom_id res chain seq x y z
N MET A 1 -12.85 12.07 -26.66
CA MET A 1 -12.41 10.75 -26.16
C MET A 1 -13.39 9.72 -26.67
N SER A 2 -12.96 8.87 -27.60
CA SER A 2 -13.80 7.81 -28.15
C SER A 2 -14.21 6.86 -27.04
N ASN A 3 -15.52 6.72 -26.82
CA ASN A 3 -16.06 5.80 -25.83
C ASN A 3 -16.01 4.38 -26.41
N ILE A 4 -14.79 3.86 -26.59
CA ILE A 4 -14.57 2.51 -27.09
C ILE A 4 -15.03 1.55 -25.99
N ASN A 5 -15.92 0.64 -26.33
CA ASN A 5 -16.35 -0.39 -25.40
C ASN A 5 -15.18 -1.37 -25.17
N LYS A 6 -14.53 -1.21 -24.01
CA LYS A 6 -13.34 -1.98 -23.60
C LYS A 6 -13.57 -3.48 -23.63
N GLN A 7 -14.74 -3.94 -23.19
CA GLN A 7 -15.10 -5.36 -23.19
C GLN A 7 -15.21 -5.91 -24.62
N ALA A 8 -15.76 -5.11 -25.54
CA ALA A 8 -15.86 -5.48 -26.95
C ALA A 8 -14.47 -5.54 -27.63
N LEU A 9 -13.57 -4.62 -27.28
CA LEU A 9 -12.20 -4.62 -27.81
C LEU A 9 -11.41 -5.85 -27.30
N ILE A 10 -11.52 -6.17 -26.01
CA ILE A 10 -10.90 -7.38 -25.44
C ILE A 10 -11.44 -8.64 -26.09
N ALA A 11 -12.75 -8.74 -26.33
CA ALA A 11 -13.34 -9.89 -27.01
C ALA A 11 -12.84 -10.03 -28.46
N LYS A 12 -12.69 -8.91 -29.18
CA LYS A 12 -12.10 -8.88 -30.52
C LYS A 12 -10.64 -9.35 -30.54
N ILE A 13 -9.83 -8.87 -29.59
CA ILE A 13 -8.42 -9.29 -29.44
C ILE A 13 -8.32 -10.78 -29.16
N LYS A 14 -9.11 -11.30 -28.20
CA LYS A 14 -9.11 -12.74 -27.85
C LYS A 14 -9.48 -13.61 -29.04
N LYS A 15 -10.53 -13.24 -29.78
CA LYS A 15 -10.95 -13.99 -30.97
C LYS A 15 -9.87 -13.99 -32.07
N GLN A 16 -9.17 -12.87 -32.25
CA GLN A 16 -8.05 -12.83 -33.19
C GLN A 16 -6.90 -13.71 -32.72
N ALA A 17 -6.52 -13.65 -31.45
CA ALA A 17 -5.44 -14.47 -30.87
C ALA A 17 -5.75 -15.98 -30.89
N GLU A 18 -7.02 -16.37 -30.82
CA GLU A 18 -7.45 -17.79 -30.97
C GLU A 18 -7.39 -18.28 -32.42
N SER A 19 -7.54 -17.37 -33.38
CA SER A 19 -7.68 -17.71 -34.81
C SER A 19 -6.43 -17.40 -35.63
N PHE A 20 -5.55 -16.53 -35.14
CA PHE A 20 -4.39 -15.99 -35.84
C PHE A 20 -3.24 -15.75 -34.86
N ASP A 21 -2.01 -15.95 -35.31
CA ASP A 21 -0.78 -15.71 -34.53
C ASP A 21 -0.46 -14.20 -34.37
N THR A 22 -1.19 -13.34 -35.08
CA THR A 22 -1.02 -11.88 -35.08
C THR A 22 -2.33 -11.16 -34.79
N VAL A 23 -2.30 -10.19 -33.87
CA VAL A 23 -3.44 -9.31 -33.55
C VAL A 23 -3.29 -7.99 -34.29
N VAL A 24 -4.34 -7.56 -34.99
CA VAL A 24 -4.40 -6.28 -35.69
C VAL A 24 -5.38 -5.35 -34.97
N LEU A 25 -4.84 -4.24 -34.48
CA LEU A 25 -5.59 -3.15 -33.84
C LEU A 25 -5.61 -1.93 -34.74
N ARG A 26 -6.71 -1.19 -34.69
CA ARG A 26 -6.73 0.16 -35.24
C ARG A 26 -5.96 1.11 -34.33
N GLU A 27 -5.45 2.21 -34.88
CA GLU A 27 -4.66 3.18 -34.14
C GLU A 27 -5.45 3.80 -32.97
N ASP A 28 -6.75 4.07 -33.14
CA ASP A 28 -7.64 4.54 -32.08
C ASP A 28 -7.85 3.50 -30.97
N GLU A 29 -7.93 2.21 -31.33
CA GLU A 29 -8.01 1.10 -30.37
C GLU A 29 -6.70 0.92 -29.59
N ALA A 30 -5.55 1.06 -30.26
CA ALA A 30 -4.23 0.97 -29.64
C ALA A 30 -3.96 2.14 -28.69
N ASN A 31 -4.27 3.37 -29.11
CA ASN A 31 -4.09 4.57 -28.29
C ASN A 31 -4.97 4.55 -27.04
N ALA A 32 -6.22 4.06 -27.14
CA ALA A 32 -7.10 3.92 -25.98
C ALA A 32 -6.54 2.93 -24.92
N LEU A 33 -5.89 1.84 -25.35
CA LEU A 33 -5.25 0.91 -24.42
C LEU A 33 -4.00 1.52 -23.76
N LEU A 34 -3.23 2.31 -24.51
CA LEU A 34 -2.04 2.99 -24.01
C LEU A 34 -2.41 4.03 -22.94
N ASP A 35 -3.41 4.88 -23.21
CA ASP A 35 -3.90 5.89 -22.26
C ASP A 35 -4.33 5.25 -20.92
N GLU A 36 -4.99 4.09 -20.98
CA GLU A 36 -5.42 3.35 -19.80
C GLU A 36 -4.26 2.75 -19.01
N LEU A 37 -3.25 2.24 -19.72
CA LEU A 37 -2.04 1.72 -19.09
C LEU A 37 -1.29 2.83 -18.37
N GLU A 38 -1.08 3.97 -19.02
CA GLU A 38 -0.43 5.13 -18.42
C GLU A 38 -1.21 5.64 -17.18
N ALA A 39 -2.53 5.66 -17.25
CA ALA A 39 -3.36 6.03 -16.11
C ALA A 39 -3.24 5.02 -14.95
N ALA A 40 -3.20 3.73 -15.24
CA ALA A 40 -3.01 2.68 -14.25
C ALA A 40 -1.61 2.74 -13.62
N GLU A 41 -0.57 2.92 -14.42
CA GLU A 41 0.82 3.09 -13.96
C GLU A 41 0.95 4.31 -13.06
N LYS A 42 0.36 5.44 -13.46
CA LYS A 42 0.34 6.65 -12.63
C LYS A 42 -0.37 6.40 -11.29
N ARG A 43 -1.47 5.64 -11.30
CA ARG A 43 -2.19 5.28 -10.07
C ARG A 43 -1.37 4.34 -9.19
N ILE A 44 -0.67 3.38 -9.78
CA ILE A 44 0.24 2.47 -9.05
C ILE A 44 1.37 3.27 -8.43
N ALA A 45 2.03 4.14 -9.19
CA ALA A 45 3.11 5.00 -8.68
C ALA A 45 2.63 5.91 -7.53
N GLU A 46 1.42 6.47 -7.63
CA GLU A 46 0.81 7.25 -6.54
C GLU A 46 0.57 6.40 -5.29
N LEU A 47 0.13 5.15 -5.45
CA LEU A 47 -0.10 4.22 -4.34
C LEU A 47 1.22 3.76 -3.71
N GLU A 48 2.22 3.42 -4.52
CA GLU A 48 3.56 3.04 -4.05
C GLU A 48 4.29 4.21 -3.37
N ALA A 49 4.10 5.44 -3.82
CA ALA A 49 4.66 6.63 -3.18
C ALA A 49 4.00 6.94 -1.82
N ARG A 50 2.76 6.47 -1.61
CA ARG A 50 2.05 6.57 -0.31
C ARG A 50 2.39 5.43 0.62
N GLU A 51 2.90 4.32 0.10
CA GLU A 51 3.36 3.20 0.93
C GLU A 51 4.64 3.62 1.66
N ILE A 52 4.57 3.66 2.98
CA ILE A 52 5.74 3.91 3.82
C ILE A 52 6.58 2.63 3.81
N LYS A 53 7.78 2.70 3.25
CA LYS A 53 8.74 1.59 3.26
C LYS A 53 9.75 1.78 4.40
N PRO A 54 10.06 0.75 5.20
CA PRO A 54 11.08 0.86 6.22
C PRO A 54 12.46 1.11 5.60
N ALA A 55 13.25 1.98 6.24
CA ALA A 55 14.66 2.13 5.92
C ALA A 55 15.47 0.88 6.32
N LYS A 56 16.71 0.80 5.84
CA LYS A 56 17.60 -0.32 6.18
C LYS A 56 17.88 -0.35 7.68
N GLY A 57 17.48 -1.43 8.35
CA GLY A 57 17.64 -1.60 9.80
C GLY A 57 16.50 -1.00 10.62
N GLU A 58 15.49 -0.40 9.97
CA GLU A 58 14.27 0.08 10.60
C GLU A 58 13.21 -1.03 10.63
N VAL A 59 12.45 -1.10 11.73
CA VAL A 59 11.24 -1.90 11.82
C VAL A 59 10.05 -0.94 11.77
N LEU A 60 9.33 -0.93 10.66
CA LEU A 60 8.11 -0.13 10.52
C LEU A 60 6.91 -0.90 11.07
N VAL A 61 6.22 -0.30 12.04
CA VAL A 61 4.95 -0.82 12.57
C VAL A 61 3.81 0.07 12.09
N VAL A 62 2.92 -0.47 11.27
CA VAL A 62 1.72 0.24 10.80
C VAL A 62 0.52 -0.19 11.63
N VAL A 63 -0.06 0.74 12.40
CA VAL A 63 -1.27 0.49 13.19
C VAL A 63 -2.48 1.09 12.46
N SER A 64 -3.30 0.24 11.85
CA SER A 64 -4.47 0.64 11.06
C SER A 64 -5.78 0.10 11.63
N GLY A 65 -6.88 0.80 11.36
CA GLY A 65 -8.21 0.43 11.88
C GLY A 65 -9.19 1.62 11.89
N PHE A 66 -10.46 1.34 12.16
CA PHE A 66 -11.50 2.37 12.18
C PHE A 66 -11.33 3.38 13.34
N THR A 67 -11.93 4.56 13.20
CA THR A 67 -11.98 5.55 14.29
C THR A 67 -12.65 4.93 15.53
N GLY A 68 -12.08 5.15 16.72
CA GLY A 68 -12.62 4.60 17.96
C GLY A 68 -12.37 3.09 18.18
N CYS A 69 -11.47 2.44 17.44
CA CYS A 69 -11.12 1.04 17.69
C CYS A 69 -9.89 0.83 18.61
N GLY A 70 -9.39 1.90 19.25
CA GLY A 70 -8.24 1.82 20.17
C GLY A 70 -6.85 1.83 19.52
N LYS A 71 -6.70 2.24 18.25
CA LYS A 71 -5.39 2.28 17.54
C LYS A 71 -4.31 3.04 18.30
N SER A 72 -4.62 4.26 18.72
CA SER A 72 -3.65 5.15 19.37
C SER A 72 -3.22 4.60 20.72
N ALA A 73 -4.10 3.87 21.41
CA ALA A 73 -3.77 3.17 22.65
C ALA A 73 -2.78 2.02 22.40
N ILE A 74 -3.01 1.18 21.39
CA ILE A 74 -2.07 0.13 21.00
C ILE A 74 -0.72 0.72 20.56
N ALA A 75 -0.74 1.77 19.73
CA ALA A 75 0.49 2.46 19.32
C ALA A 75 1.25 3.06 20.52
N GLY A 76 0.53 3.60 21.51
CA GLY A 76 1.09 4.12 22.76
C GLY A 76 1.80 3.04 23.60
N GLU A 77 1.15 1.88 23.78
CA GLU A 77 1.78 0.74 24.49
C GLU A 77 3.04 0.24 23.80
N ILE A 78 3.03 0.15 22.47
CA ILE A 78 4.22 -0.23 21.69
C ILE A 78 5.34 0.78 21.93
N GLU A 79 5.05 2.09 21.90
CA GLU A 79 6.04 3.12 22.18
C GLU A 79 6.64 3.00 23.59
N ILE A 80 5.79 2.80 24.61
CA ILE A 80 6.24 2.65 26.00
C ILE A 80 7.13 1.40 26.13
N ALA A 81 6.69 0.26 25.58
CA ALA A 81 7.43 -0.99 25.64
C ALA A 81 8.80 -0.88 24.95
N MET A 82 8.86 -0.27 23.76
CA MET A 82 10.11 -0.08 23.02
C MET A 82 11.07 0.88 23.74
N LYS A 83 10.55 2.00 24.27
CA LYS A 83 11.36 2.93 25.08
C LYS A 83 11.90 2.27 26.34
N ALA A 84 11.13 1.40 26.99
CA ALA A 84 11.55 0.68 28.18
C ALA A 84 12.73 -0.27 27.92
N ILE A 85 12.83 -0.85 26.72
CA ILE A 85 13.98 -1.69 26.31
C ILE A 85 15.10 -0.90 25.62
N GLY A 86 15.02 0.44 25.60
CA GLY A 86 16.05 1.31 25.02
C GLY A 86 16.01 1.41 23.50
N VAL A 87 14.95 0.95 22.84
CA VAL A 87 14.77 1.10 21.39
C VAL A 87 14.20 2.50 21.09
N PRO A 88 14.84 3.29 20.20
CA PRO A 88 14.31 4.58 19.82
C PRO A 88 13.02 4.41 19.00
N VAL A 89 12.00 5.20 19.33
CA VAL A 89 10.70 5.20 18.64
C VAL A 89 10.41 6.60 18.12
N GLN A 90 9.93 6.67 16.89
CA GLN A 90 9.43 7.88 16.26
C GLN A 90 7.98 7.69 15.83
N TRP A 91 7.15 8.72 16.04
CA TRP A 91 5.79 8.76 15.52
C TRP A 91 5.78 9.67 14.30
N THR A 92 5.50 9.11 13.14
CA THR A 92 5.25 9.89 11.93
C THR A 92 3.75 10.19 11.83
N ASN A 93 3.38 11.45 11.64
CA ASN A 93 2.01 11.85 11.30
C ASN A 93 0.93 11.65 12.41
N GLY A 94 1.31 11.48 13.68
CA GLY A 94 0.40 11.08 14.78
C GLY A 94 0.25 12.05 15.96
N ASP A 95 0.96 13.18 15.99
CA ASP A 95 0.85 14.16 17.10
C ASP A 95 -0.57 14.74 17.24
N ALA A 96 -1.29 14.90 16.13
CA ALA A 96 -2.66 15.39 16.13
C ALA A 96 -3.64 14.43 16.84
N GLU A 97 -3.44 13.10 16.75
CA GLU A 97 -4.29 12.13 17.47
C GLU A 97 -3.91 11.99 18.94
N LYS A 98 -2.61 12.11 19.29
CA LYS A 98 -2.12 12.06 20.69
C LYS A 98 -2.70 13.18 21.55
N HIS A 99 -2.76 14.39 21.00
CA HIS A 99 -3.20 15.57 21.76
C HIS A 99 -4.71 15.75 21.82
N MET A 100 -5.47 15.07 20.97
CA MET A 100 -6.92 15.28 20.86
C MET A 100 -7.73 14.55 21.94
N THR A 101 -7.23 13.43 22.47
CA THR A 101 -7.99 12.63 23.45
C THR A 101 -7.60 12.89 24.89
N GLY A 102 -6.37 13.35 25.18
CA GLY A 102 -5.87 13.56 26.55
C GLY A 102 -6.02 12.33 27.47
N ALA A 103 -6.31 11.18 26.88
CA ALA A 103 -6.76 9.98 27.56
C ALA A 103 -5.56 9.09 27.85
N ASP A 104 -5.51 8.60 29.08
CA ASP A 104 -4.55 7.58 29.48
C ASP A 104 -4.73 6.31 28.62
N TRP A 105 -3.62 5.76 28.13
CA TRP A 105 -3.63 4.63 27.19
C TRP A 105 -4.29 3.39 27.79
N LEU A 106 -4.14 3.18 29.10
CA LEU A 106 -4.77 2.08 29.82
C LEU A 106 -6.30 2.19 29.82
N THR A 107 -6.82 3.40 30.05
CA THR A 107 -8.27 3.67 30.01
C THR A 107 -8.83 3.44 28.60
N ALA A 108 -8.07 3.82 27.57
CA ALA A 108 -8.48 3.60 26.18
C ALA A 108 -8.49 2.11 25.79
N ILE A 109 -7.54 1.30 26.26
CA ILE A 109 -7.53 -0.16 26.06
C ILE A 109 -8.74 -0.80 26.72
N GLU A 110 -9.03 -0.41 27.96
CA GLU A 110 -10.15 -0.98 28.71
C GLU A 110 -11.51 -0.63 28.07
N MET A 111 -11.64 0.61 27.58
CA MET A 111 -12.85 1.08 26.90
C MET A 111 -13.05 0.42 25.53
N TYR A 112 -12.03 0.40 24.68
CA TYR A 112 -12.16 -0.05 23.30
C TYR A 112 -11.94 -1.55 23.11
N LYS A 113 -11.37 -2.24 24.11
CA LYS A 113 -11.05 -3.68 24.08
C LYS A 113 -10.51 -4.15 22.73
N PRO A 114 -9.43 -3.51 22.22
CA PRO A 114 -8.90 -3.82 20.91
C PRO A 114 -8.41 -5.28 20.84
N THR A 115 -8.48 -5.87 19.65
CA THR A 115 -7.84 -7.16 19.35
C THR A 115 -6.70 -6.94 18.38
N VAL A 116 -5.57 -7.61 18.60
CA VAL A 116 -4.37 -7.49 17.76
C VAL A 116 -4.01 -8.85 17.20
N ARG A 117 -3.81 -8.89 15.88
CA ARG A 117 -3.28 -10.06 15.17
C ARG A 117 -1.92 -9.68 14.60
N ILE A 118 -0.87 -10.32 15.11
CA ILE A 118 0.50 -10.13 14.62
C ILE A 118 0.78 -11.18 13.56
N VAL A 119 1.19 -10.73 12.37
CA VAL A 119 1.63 -11.59 11.27
C VAL A 119 3.07 -11.20 10.94
N GLU A 120 3.99 -12.14 11.09
CA GLU A 120 5.37 -11.95 10.66
C GLU A 120 5.47 -12.19 9.15
N VAL A 121 5.95 -11.19 8.42
CA VAL A 121 6.21 -11.28 6.98
C VAL A 121 7.67 -10.95 6.75
N ASN A 122 8.41 -11.88 6.14
CA ASN A 122 9.79 -11.62 5.74
C ASN A 122 9.80 -10.75 4.48
N VAL A 123 10.39 -9.56 4.57
CA VAL A 123 10.64 -8.71 3.40
C VAL A 123 12.02 -9.08 2.84
N PRO A 124 12.11 -9.71 1.66
CA PRO A 124 13.40 -10.00 1.07
C PRO A 124 14.15 -8.69 0.82
N ARG A 125 15.43 -8.66 1.21
CA ARG A 125 16.32 -7.58 0.78
C ARG A 125 16.28 -7.56 -0.73
N ALA A 126 15.99 -6.41 -1.34
CA ALA A 126 16.01 -6.26 -2.78
C ALA A 126 17.34 -6.85 -3.31
N ALA A 127 17.28 -8.01 -3.94
CA ALA A 127 18.40 -8.53 -4.70
C ALA A 127 18.55 -7.54 -5.84
N GLY A 128 19.66 -6.79 -5.84
CA GLY A 128 19.92 -5.78 -6.85
C GLY A 128 19.60 -6.34 -8.23
N ILE A 129 18.75 -5.63 -8.98
CA ILE A 129 18.56 -5.86 -10.40
C ILE A 129 19.96 -5.75 -11.01
N ARG A 130 20.59 -6.90 -11.28
CA ARG A 130 21.76 -6.94 -12.15
C ARG A 130 21.22 -6.63 -13.54
N ILE A 131 21.35 -5.38 -13.97
CA ILE A 131 21.22 -5.06 -15.39
C ILE A 131 22.39 -5.80 -16.04
N LYS A 132 22.07 -6.84 -16.79
CA LYS A 132 23.05 -7.59 -17.58
C LYS A 132 23.33 -6.76 -18.82
N GLY A 133 24.55 -6.25 -18.97
CA GLY A 133 24.99 -5.54 -20.17
C GLY A 133 26.32 -4.82 -19.99
N GLU A 134 27.40 -5.54 -20.31
CA GLU A 134 28.56 -4.95 -21.00
C GLU A 134 28.12 -4.28 -22.31
#